data_AF-I8VNA2-F1
#
_entry.id   AF-I8VNA2-F1
#
_cell.length_a   1.000
_cell.length_b   1.000
_cell.length_c   1.000
_cell.angle_alpha   90.00
_cell.angle_beta   90.00
_cell.angle_gamma   90.00
#
_symmetry.space_group_name_H-M   'P 1'
#
loop_
_entity.id
_entity.type
_entity.pdbx_description
1 polymer ?
#
loop_
_entity_poly.entity_id
_entity_poly.type
_entity_poly.pdbx_seq_one_letter_code
_entity_poly.pdbx_strand_id
1 'polypeptide(L)'
;MKIQGHIIIRRKPKNGDNGQDAVLYELMPSGQIINFSNDNVFSPSFVTCSIKKIQGNNLIMLTTASALSTEGLRLSYAMDDGSDGDTVINPTTKVYPNDKISYINFTLKKNEAIIDKKTIQICNDGKDGEKGEDGLQGCILRQSEWASGVEYRNDEALISGTRYLDIAIVTTGANTFNAYKCLKTHVSSSSIPVTNTTYWQKFNTLQPVYTPLIMAQNAILRFMQGNQLLIMKPDGKTIVAGLVGGDIPFWVGGETPNNASVYFGMAGNGQLAHGNISWNEAGDLTCERGIFKVGIKKIYRKVSLDKYTSESFKADLTTGLNFVFTKNTGNDTHYMTLPTSTDLDGFDSEMIFYGNPGAVMISGENGTYPFMYNGMRVKQIKIGSFPRRLHLSARISNDIGGSNRIEWWIVNTSDFTLQGKISSSGYYNYVESQYYNSL
;
A
#
# COMPACT_ATOMS: atom_id res chain seq x y z
N MET A 1 -7.82 100.81 18.88
CA MET A 1 -7.60 99.73 17.90
C MET A 1 -7.32 98.45 18.69
N LYS A 2 -8.26 97.49 18.73
CA LYS A 2 -8.14 96.26 19.54
C LYS A 2 -7.33 95.22 18.75
N ILE A 3 -6.23 94.75 19.33
CA ILE A 3 -5.42 93.65 18.80
C ILE A 3 -5.95 92.34 19.41
N GLN A 4 -6.34 91.41 18.54
CA GLN A 4 -6.93 90.12 18.88
C GLN A 4 -5.81 89.08 19.01
N GLY A 5 -5.50 88.67 20.25
CA GLY A 5 -4.57 87.57 20.53
C GLY A 5 -5.29 86.22 20.47
N HIS A 6 -4.82 85.31 19.63
CA HIS A 6 -5.39 83.98 19.46
C HIS A 6 -4.75 83.01 20.47
N ILE A 7 -5.53 82.52 21.43
CA ILE A 7 -5.09 81.49 22.41
C ILE A 7 -5.52 80.11 21.88
N ILE A 8 -4.55 79.24 21.63
CA ILE A 8 -4.76 77.85 21.23
C ILE A 8 -4.77 76.98 22.49
N ILE A 9 -5.93 76.48 22.88
CA ILE A 9 -6.07 75.50 23.97
C ILE A 9 -5.79 74.10 23.38
N ARG A 10 -4.60 73.55 23.63
CA ARG A 10 -4.30 72.14 23.33
C ARG A 10 -4.99 71.27 24.37
N ARG A 11 -5.99 70.48 23.95
CA ARG A 11 -6.62 69.45 24.81
C ARG A 11 -5.55 68.42 25.21
N LYS A 12 -5.50 68.10 26.50
CA LYS A 12 -4.64 67.06 27.08
C LYS A 12 -5.01 65.70 26.46
N PRO A 13 -4.06 64.86 26.03
CA PRO A 13 -4.35 63.52 25.54
C PRO A 13 -5.12 62.72 26.60
N LYS A 14 -6.14 61.96 26.18
CA LYS A 14 -6.90 61.08 27.06
C LYS A 14 -5.97 59.98 27.57
N ASN A 15 -5.88 59.78 28.88
CA ASN A 15 -5.13 58.65 29.45
C ASN A 15 -5.84 57.34 29.06
N GLY A 16 -5.09 56.32 28.67
CA GLY A 16 -5.62 54.99 28.33
C GLY A 16 -6.19 54.26 29.54
N ASP A 17 -7.12 53.33 29.29
CA ASP A 17 -7.80 52.55 30.33
C ASP A 17 -6.90 51.38 30.80
N ASN A 18 -6.77 51.17 32.12
CA ASN A 18 -5.92 50.13 32.70
C ASN A 18 -6.29 48.73 32.15
N GLY A 19 -5.30 48.07 31.53
CA GLY A 19 -5.39 46.69 31.03
C GLY A 19 -5.80 46.54 29.55
N GLN A 20 -6.36 47.56 28.90
CA GLN A 20 -6.68 47.54 27.46
C GLN A 20 -5.45 47.83 26.58
N ASP A 21 -4.45 48.54 27.13
CA ASP A 21 -3.19 48.89 26.44
C ASP A 21 -2.01 47.97 26.79
N ALA A 22 -2.28 46.84 27.47
CA ALA A 22 -1.23 45.90 27.83
C ALA A 22 -0.62 45.26 26.57
N VAL A 23 0.70 45.35 26.45
CA VAL A 23 1.47 44.73 25.36
C VAL A 23 2.19 43.50 25.91
N LEU A 24 1.88 42.33 25.37
CA LEU A 24 2.60 41.08 25.65
C LEU A 24 3.55 40.80 24.49
N TYR A 25 4.80 40.45 24.80
CA TYR A 25 5.75 39.92 23.83
C TYR A 25 6.09 38.48 24.21
N GLU A 26 6.07 37.59 23.24
CA GLU A 26 6.31 36.16 23.42
C GLU A 26 7.32 35.66 22.39
N LEU A 27 8.30 34.89 22.84
CA LEU A 27 9.26 34.17 22.00
C LEU A 27 8.62 32.92 21.41
N MET A 28 8.76 32.78 20.10
CA MET A 28 8.27 31.66 19.32
C MET A 28 9.44 31.00 18.58
N PRO A 29 10.16 30.05 19.22
CA PRO A 29 11.16 29.26 18.55
C PRO A 29 10.54 28.31 17.52
N SER A 30 11.30 27.95 16.48
CA SER A 30 10.85 27.05 15.41
C SER A 30 10.72 25.57 15.80
N GLY A 31 11.18 25.20 16.99
CA GLY A 31 11.08 23.85 17.55
C GLY A 31 11.23 23.90 19.07
N GLN A 32 11.17 22.73 19.72
CA GLN A 32 11.43 22.59 21.16
C GLN A 32 12.59 21.63 21.47
N ILE A 33 12.88 20.71 20.55
CA ILE A 33 13.91 19.68 20.68
C ILE A 33 14.69 19.61 19.36
N ILE A 34 16.01 19.40 19.48
CA ILE A 34 16.88 18.98 18.39
C ILE A 34 17.43 17.59 18.75
N ASN A 35 17.31 16.63 17.84
CA ASN A 35 17.90 15.30 18.01
C ASN A 35 19.29 15.27 17.39
N PHE A 36 20.26 14.70 18.10
CA PHE A 36 21.60 14.41 17.61
C PHE A 36 21.76 12.89 17.47
N SER A 37 21.83 12.41 16.23
CA SER A 37 21.89 10.98 15.91
C SER A 37 23.32 10.43 16.04
N ASN A 38 23.44 9.10 16.14
CA ASN A 38 24.74 8.39 16.10
C ASN A 38 25.57 8.65 14.82
N ASP A 39 24.95 9.09 13.72
CA ASP A 39 25.63 9.48 12.48
C ASP A 39 26.18 10.92 12.49
N ASN A 40 26.24 11.58 13.65
CA ASN A 40 26.66 12.97 13.84
C ASN A 40 25.80 14.00 13.07
N VAL A 41 24.49 13.76 12.96
CA VAL A 41 23.54 14.63 12.26
C VAL A 41 22.55 15.25 13.24
N PHE A 42 22.34 16.56 13.13
CA PHE A 42 21.31 17.29 13.87
C PHE A 42 19.99 17.33 13.09
N SER A 43 18.89 17.02 13.77
CA SER A 43 17.53 17.11 13.23
C SER A 43 16.59 17.82 14.21
N PRO A 44 16.12 19.06 13.90
CA PRO A 44 16.50 19.87 12.74
C PRO A 44 17.94 20.38 12.83
N SER A 45 18.57 20.67 11.69
CA SER A 45 19.97 21.12 11.62
C SER A 45 20.21 22.55 12.10
N PHE A 46 19.15 23.33 12.30
CA PHE A 46 19.17 24.66 12.90
C PHE A 46 17.81 24.99 13.51
N VAL A 47 17.79 25.97 14.39
CA VAL A 47 16.57 26.58 14.93
C VAL A 47 16.56 28.09 14.66
N THR A 48 15.38 28.67 14.64
CA THR A 48 15.18 30.12 14.56
C THR A 48 14.23 30.55 15.66
N CYS A 49 14.20 31.84 15.99
CA CYS A 49 13.23 32.39 16.92
C CYS A 49 12.56 33.63 16.32
N SER A 50 11.23 33.68 16.46
CA SER A 50 10.40 34.82 16.08
C SER A 50 9.75 35.42 17.32
N ILE A 51 9.32 36.68 17.26
CA ILE A 51 8.67 37.35 18.39
C ILE A 51 7.25 37.70 18.00
N LYS A 52 6.31 37.33 18.85
CA LYS A 52 4.90 37.67 18.73
C LYS A 52 4.58 38.80 19.70
N LYS A 53 4.05 39.91 19.18
CA LYS A 53 3.51 41.02 19.95
C LYS A 53 1.99 40.93 19.96
N ILE A 54 1.38 40.99 21.14
CA ILE A 54 -0.06 41.10 21.33
C ILE A 54 -0.35 42.44 21.99
N GLN A 55 -1.19 43.26 21.37
CA GLN A 55 -1.66 44.54 21.92
C GLN A 55 -3.18 44.62 21.76
N GLY A 56 -3.91 44.46 22.87
CA GLY A 56 -5.37 44.24 22.83
C GLY A 56 -5.71 43.02 21.97
N ASN A 57 -6.53 43.20 20.93
CA ASN A 57 -6.92 42.15 19.99
C ASN A 57 -5.98 41.99 18.78
N ASN A 58 -4.94 42.82 18.67
CA ASN A 58 -4.03 42.79 17.52
C ASN A 58 -2.82 41.89 17.81
N LEU A 59 -2.54 40.98 16.87
CA LEU A 59 -1.37 40.10 16.87
C LEU A 59 -0.43 40.53 15.74
N ILE A 60 0.82 40.84 16.08
CA ILE A 60 1.84 41.31 15.14
C ILE A 60 3.10 40.44 15.31
N MET A 61 3.62 39.89 14.22
CA MET A 61 4.90 39.18 14.21
C MET A 61 6.03 40.16 13.94
N LEU A 62 6.99 40.24 14.85
CA LEU A 62 8.19 41.07 14.69
C LEU A 62 9.29 40.19 14.06
N THR A 63 9.53 40.40 12.76
CA THR A 63 10.44 39.57 11.96
C THR A 63 11.72 40.28 11.52
N THR A 64 11.88 41.57 11.82
CA THR A 64 13.01 42.39 11.35
C THR A 64 13.69 43.16 12.48
N ALA A 65 14.98 43.46 12.31
CA ALA A 65 15.77 44.24 13.27
C ALA A 65 15.12 45.61 13.60
N SER A 66 14.63 46.30 12.57
CA SER A 66 13.98 47.61 12.69
C SER A 66 12.68 47.55 13.49
N ALA A 67 11.95 46.44 13.43
CA ALA A 67 10.75 46.25 14.22
C ALA A 67 11.07 46.06 15.71
N LEU A 68 12.19 45.39 16.03
CA LEU A 68 12.64 45.21 17.41
C LEU A 68 13.12 46.53 18.02
N SER A 69 13.93 47.29 17.29
CA SER A 69 14.46 48.57 17.78
C SER A 69 13.37 49.60 18.04
N THR A 70 12.33 49.65 17.20
CA THR A 70 11.15 50.52 17.40
C THR A 70 10.43 50.21 18.72
N GLU A 71 10.43 48.94 19.15
CA GLU A 71 9.78 48.47 20.37
C GLU A 71 10.71 48.48 21.59
N GLY A 72 11.98 48.85 21.42
CA GLY A 72 13.02 48.77 22.47
C GLY A 72 13.40 47.34 22.86
N LEU A 73 13.23 46.39 21.94
CA LEU A 73 13.49 44.97 22.17
C LEU A 73 14.88 44.54 21.67
N ARG A 74 15.46 43.58 22.38
CA ARG A 74 16.71 42.90 22.00
C ARG A 74 16.52 41.39 22.12
N LEU A 75 16.67 40.70 21.00
CA LEU A 75 16.68 39.24 20.91
C LEU A 75 18.11 38.73 20.91
N SER A 76 18.36 37.70 21.69
CA SER A 76 19.66 37.05 21.75
C SER A 76 19.53 35.56 22.03
N TYR A 77 20.61 34.82 21.77
CA TYR A 77 20.71 33.41 22.15
C TYR A 77 22.02 33.12 22.89
N ALA A 78 22.03 32.03 23.65
CA ALA A 78 23.21 31.48 24.33
C ALA A 78 23.17 29.94 24.33
N MET A 79 24.34 29.31 24.39
CA MET A 79 24.55 27.86 24.43
C MET A 79 25.36 27.48 25.69
N ASP A 80 25.39 26.21 26.08
CA ASP A 80 26.08 25.71 27.29
C ASP A 80 27.54 25.25 27.08
N ASP A 81 28.10 25.43 25.88
CA ASP A 81 29.50 25.10 25.55
C ASP A 81 30.52 26.14 26.08
N GLY A 82 30.09 27.04 26.96
CA GLY A 82 30.92 28.13 27.45
C GLY A 82 31.08 29.28 26.44
N SER A 83 30.36 29.27 25.31
CA SER A 83 30.10 30.48 24.51
C SER A 83 29.03 31.34 25.21
N ASP A 84 29.34 31.82 26.42
CA ASP A 84 28.48 32.63 27.30
C ASP A 84 28.21 34.07 26.76
N GLY A 85 28.27 34.25 25.45
CA GLY A 85 27.91 35.49 24.79
C GLY A 85 26.42 35.52 24.49
N ASP A 86 25.69 36.42 25.17
CA ASP A 86 24.33 36.83 24.86
C ASP A 86 24.26 37.42 23.42
N THR A 87 24.34 36.55 22.41
CA THR A 87 24.62 36.90 21.01
C THR A 87 23.38 37.50 20.40
N VAL A 88 23.46 38.78 20.04
CA VAL A 88 22.33 39.51 19.47
C VAL A 88 22.04 38.99 18.08
N ILE A 89 20.79 38.63 17.85
CA ILE A 89 20.32 38.14 16.56
C ILE A 89 19.06 38.89 16.14
N ASN A 90 18.80 38.85 14.83
CA ASN A 90 17.52 39.26 14.31
C ASN A 90 16.52 38.10 14.44
N PRO A 91 15.22 38.39 14.47
CA PRO A 91 14.22 37.34 14.33
C PRO A 91 14.49 36.53 13.05
N THR A 92 14.20 35.24 13.08
CA THR A 92 14.41 34.29 11.97
C THR A 92 15.87 33.96 11.62
N THR A 93 16.86 34.55 12.31
CA THR A 93 18.28 34.14 12.18
C THR A 93 18.43 32.66 12.53
N LYS A 94 19.12 31.90 11.66
CA LYS A 94 19.43 30.48 11.87
C LYS A 94 20.53 30.33 12.91
N VAL A 95 20.22 29.59 13.97
CA VAL A 95 21.14 29.21 15.04
C VAL A 95 21.42 27.72 14.89
N TYR A 96 22.70 27.38 14.69
CA TYR A 96 23.15 26.02 14.45
C TYR A 96 23.71 25.43 15.75
N PRO A 97 23.26 24.23 16.17
CA PRO A 97 23.85 23.53 17.31
C PRO A 97 25.23 22.95 16.96
N ASN A 98 25.98 22.56 17.99
CA ASN A 98 27.22 21.78 17.87
C ASN A 98 27.17 20.54 18.76
N ASP A 99 28.13 19.62 18.59
CA ASP A 99 28.21 18.31 19.25
C ASP A 99 28.56 18.37 20.75
N LYS A 100 28.73 19.56 21.32
CA LYS A 100 29.15 19.78 22.71
C LYS A 100 28.13 20.55 23.55
N ILE A 101 26.94 20.81 23.01
CA ILE A 101 25.89 21.57 23.69
C ILE A 101 24.68 20.69 24.03
N SER A 102 24.05 20.96 25.17
CA SER A 102 22.83 20.29 25.64
C SER A 102 21.59 21.14 25.39
N TYR A 103 21.73 22.45 25.21
CA TYR A 103 20.59 23.32 24.93
C TYR A 103 20.96 24.63 24.20
N ILE A 104 19.93 25.27 23.61
CA ILE A 104 19.99 26.64 23.10
C ILE A 104 18.95 27.48 23.85
N ASN A 105 19.36 28.59 24.48
CA ASN A 105 18.47 29.52 25.15
C ASN A 105 18.26 30.78 24.32
N PHE A 106 17.03 31.05 23.90
CA PHE A 106 16.63 32.36 23.38
C PHE A 106 16.15 33.26 24.51
N THR A 107 16.62 34.51 24.54
CA THR A 107 16.27 35.51 25.54
C THR A 107 15.76 36.77 24.86
N LEU A 108 14.63 37.28 25.33
CA LEU A 108 14.07 38.57 24.91
C LEU A 108 14.21 39.57 26.03
N LYS A 109 14.86 40.70 25.76
CA LYS A 109 15.00 41.82 26.68
C LYS A 109 14.28 43.05 26.15
N LYS A 110 13.69 43.84 27.05
CA LYS A 110 13.20 45.19 26.78
C LYS A 110 13.84 46.15 27.77
N ASN A 111 14.59 47.14 27.28
CA ASN A 111 15.33 48.09 28.12
C ASN A 111 16.12 47.39 29.26
N GLU A 112 16.90 46.37 28.88
CA GLU A 112 17.70 45.50 29.78
C GLU A 112 16.92 44.54 30.72
N ALA A 113 15.60 44.68 30.86
CA ALA A 113 14.79 43.72 31.59
C ALA A 113 14.47 42.48 30.72
N ILE A 114 14.69 41.27 31.24
CA ILE A 114 14.28 40.04 30.58
C ILE A 114 12.75 39.95 30.64
N ILE A 115 12.11 39.79 29.48
CA ILE A 115 10.65 39.69 29.37
C ILE A 115 10.16 38.30 28.95
N ASP A 116 11.00 37.52 28.26
CA ASP A 116 10.71 36.11 27.96
C ASP A 116 12.03 35.35 27.72
N LYS A 117 12.01 34.05 28.00
CA LYS A 117 13.14 33.13 27.78
C LYS A 117 12.60 31.76 27.36
N LYS A 118 13.16 31.18 26.29
CA LYS A 118 12.80 29.84 25.80
C LYS A 118 14.04 28.98 25.61
N THR A 119 13.94 27.72 26.00
CA THR A 119 15.02 26.74 25.89
C THR A 119 14.66 25.67 24.85
N ILE A 120 15.58 25.39 23.95
CA ILE A 120 15.56 24.25 23.04
C ILE A 120 16.48 23.19 23.61
N GLN A 121 15.98 21.98 23.85
CA GLN A 121 16.80 20.87 24.35
C GLN A 121 17.47 20.13 23.20
N ILE A 122 18.67 19.62 23.43
CA ILE A 122 19.37 18.73 22.51
C ILE A 122 19.36 17.32 23.11
N CYS A 123 18.71 16.40 22.41
CA CYS A 123 18.62 15.00 22.79
C CYS A 123 19.70 14.20 22.05
N ASN A 124 20.63 13.61 22.79
CA ASN A 124 21.59 12.66 22.25
C ASN A 124 20.96 11.27 22.22
N ASP A 125 20.88 10.65 21.04
CA ASP A 125 20.58 9.21 20.97
C ASP A 125 21.74 8.46 21.65
N GLY A 126 21.41 7.55 22.56
CA GLY A 126 22.43 6.78 23.29
C GLY A 126 23.27 5.91 22.34
N LYS A 127 24.52 5.64 22.74
CA LYS A 127 25.34 4.62 22.05
C LYS A 127 24.67 3.24 22.23
N ASP A 128 24.55 2.49 21.13
CA ASP A 128 24.11 1.10 21.18
C ASP A 128 25.02 0.28 22.12
N GLY A 129 24.42 -0.62 22.91
CA GLY A 129 25.17 -1.51 23.80
C GLY A 129 26.02 -2.54 23.03
N GLU A 130 27.11 -3.00 23.64
CA GLU A 130 27.95 -4.09 23.12
C GLU A 130 27.09 -5.34 22.84
N LYS A 131 27.27 -5.97 21.67
CA LYS A 131 26.64 -7.26 21.36
C LYS A 131 27.16 -8.32 22.35
N GLY A 132 26.25 -9.14 22.88
CA GLY A 132 26.65 -10.30 23.69
C GLY A 132 27.53 -11.27 22.88
N GLU A 133 28.47 -11.93 23.56
CA GLU A 133 29.30 -12.99 22.98
C GLU A 133 28.42 -14.10 22.39
N ASP A 134 28.73 -14.54 21.17
CA ASP A 134 28.01 -15.64 20.52
C ASP A 134 28.15 -16.93 21.35
N GLY A 135 27.04 -17.61 21.61
CA GLY A 135 27.04 -18.89 22.31
C GLY A 135 27.83 -19.96 21.56
N LEU A 136 28.41 -20.92 22.29
CA LEU A 136 29.17 -22.04 21.71
C LEU A 136 28.37 -22.76 20.60
N GLN A 137 28.85 -22.67 19.36
CA GLN A 137 28.23 -23.29 18.19
C GLN A 137 28.13 -24.81 18.37
N GLY A 138 26.92 -25.39 18.28
CA GLY A 138 26.68 -26.82 18.49
C GLY A 138 27.51 -27.75 17.59
N CYS A 139 27.65 -29.02 17.97
CA CYS A 139 28.41 -30.00 17.18
C CYS A 139 27.82 -30.19 15.77
N ILE A 140 28.71 -30.25 14.78
CA ILE A 140 28.39 -30.64 13.40
C ILE A 140 28.06 -32.13 13.39
N LEU A 141 26.83 -32.47 13.00
CA LEU A 141 26.41 -33.86 12.85
C LEU A 141 26.96 -34.45 11.55
N ARG A 142 27.62 -35.61 11.63
CA ARG A 142 28.04 -36.38 10.45
C ARG A 142 27.41 -37.76 10.50
N GLN A 143 26.91 -38.23 9.35
CA GLN A 143 26.27 -39.53 9.22
C GLN A 143 27.00 -40.38 8.18
N SER A 144 27.26 -41.63 8.51
CA SER A 144 27.87 -42.60 7.58
C SER A 144 27.41 -44.02 7.86
N GLU A 145 27.50 -44.90 6.85
CA GLU A 145 27.35 -46.34 7.07
C GLU A 145 28.46 -46.83 8.01
N TRP A 146 28.11 -47.72 8.95
CA TRP A 146 29.09 -48.28 9.85
C TRP A 146 30.11 -49.12 9.08
N ALA A 147 31.37 -48.76 9.21
CA ALA A 147 32.49 -49.54 8.67
C ALA A 147 33.59 -49.65 9.73
N SER A 148 34.31 -50.77 9.73
CA SER A 148 35.48 -50.97 10.59
C SER A 148 36.66 -50.10 10.11
N GLY A 149 37.44 -49.54 11.04
CA GLY A 149 38.60 -48.68 10.75
C GLY A 149 38.27 -47.21 10.52
N VAL A 150 37.02 -46.78 10.77
CA VAL A 150 36.57 -45.39 10.63
C VAL A 150 36.61 -44.70 12.00
N GLU A 151 37.12 -43.47 12.03
CA GLU A 151 37.04 -42.63 13.23
C GLU A 151 35.64 -42.02 13.36
N TYR A 152 34.97 -42.32 14.46
CA TYR A 152 33.71 -41.72 14.86
C TYR A 152 33.92 -40.80 16.07
N ARG A 153 33.40 -39.58 16.00
CA ARG A 153 33.64 -38.51 16.97
C ARG A 153 32.42 -38.22 17.83
N ASN A 154 32.68 -37.92 19.11
CA ASN A 154 31.77 -37.20 19.98
C ASN A 154 32.54 -36.08 20.69
N ASP A 155 32.41 -34.87 20.16
CA ASP A 155 33.07 -33.66 20.66
C ASP A 155 32.14 -32.79 21.52
N GLU A 156 31.00 -33.32 22.00
CA GLU A 156 30.03 -32.57 22.83
C GLU A 156 30.67 -31.94 24.08
N ALA A 157 31.77 -32.52 24.59
CA ALA A 157 32.51 -32.02 25.74
C ALA A 157 33.59 -30.97 25.40
N LEU A 158 33.91 -30.73 24.12
CA LEU A 158 34.90 -29.72 23.72
C LEU A 158 34.31 -28.31 23.89
N ILE A 159 35.12 -27.34 24.31
CA ILE A 159 34.70 -25.95 24.56
C ILE A 159 35.23 -24.96 23.51
N SER A 160 35.92 -25.45 22.47
CA SER A 160 36.46 -24.63 21.39
C SER A 160 36.71 -25.48 20.13
N GLY A 161 36.90 -24.80 18.99
CA GLY A 161 37.17 -25.45 17.70
C GLY A 161 35.94 -26.05 17.03
N THR A 162 36.13 -26.64 15.84
CA THR A 162 35.07 -27.37 15.13
C THR A 162 34.77 -28.67 15.85
N ARG A 163 33.53 -28.84 16.31
CA ARG A 163 33.08 -30.00 17.09
C ARG A 163 32.22 -30.90 16.21
N TYR A 164 32.40 -32.21 16.29
CA TYR A 164 31.64 -33.20 15.56
C TYR A 164 30.87 -34.14 16.48
N LEU A 165 29.70 -34.58 16.04
CA LEU A 165 28.98 -35.70 16.64
C LEU A 165 28.56 -36.67 15.53
N ASP A 166 29.07 -37.89 15.58
CA ASP A 166 28.86 -38.85 14.51
C ASP A 166 27.72 -39.84 14.81
N ILE A 167 26.95 -40.12 13.77
CA ILE A 167 25.88 -41.12 13.74
C ILE A 167 26.27 -42.23 12.77
N ALA A 168 26.34 -43.47 13.27
CA ALA A 168 26.56 -44.65 12.44
C ALA A 168 25.23 -45.27 12.00
N ILE A 169 25.09 -45.55 10.72
CA ILE A 169 23.95 -46.24 10.11
C ILE A 169 24.33 -47.69 9.82
N VAL A 170 23.44 -48.62 10.16
CA VAL A 170 23.59 -50.03 9.82
C VAL A 170 22.36 -50.44 9.03
N THR A 171 22.55 -50.61 7.73
CA THR A 171 21.51 -51.07 6.81
C THR A 171 21.23 -52.56 7.06
N THR A 172 19.99 -52.88 7.44
CA THR A 172 19.54 -54.25 7.75
C THR A 172 18.70 -54.88 6.64
N GLY A 173 18.44 -54.15 5.55
CA GLY A 173 17.67 -54.59 4.39
C GLY A 173 17.38 -53.43 3.43
N ALA A 174 16.71 -53.69 2.31
CA ALA A 174 16.54 -52.73 1.20
C ALA A 174 15.96 -51.35 1.62
N ASN A 175 15.15 -51.30 2.68
CA ASN A 175 14.56 -50.07 3.22
C ASN A 175 14.56 -50.05 4.77
N THR A 176 15.44 -50.81 5.41
CA THR A 176 15.49 -50.90 6.88
C THR A 176 16.90 -50.61 7.35
N PHE A 177 17.04 -49.73 8.34
CA PHE A 177 18.32 -49.40 8.95
C PHE A 177 18.16 -49.20 10.46
N ASN A 178 19.25 -49.36 11.19
CA ASN A 178 19.39 -48.92 12.57
C ASN A 178 20.39 -47.78 12.62
N ALA A 179 20.13 -46.77 13.43
CA ALA A 179 21.06 -45.66 13.65
C ALA A 179 21.60 -45.71 15.09
N TYR A 180 22.86 -45.32 15.27
CA TYR A 180 23.56 -45.32 16.54
C TYR A 180 24.31 -44.01 16.74
N LYS A 181 24.07 -43.33 17.86
CA LYS A 181 24.85 -42.15 18.29
C LYS A 181 26.21 -42.59 18.83
N CYS A 182 27.29 -41.98 18.36
CA CYS A 182 28.61 -42.12 18.98
C CYS A 182 28.62 -41.44 20.35
N LEU A 183 29.02 -42.15 21.40
CA LEU A 183 29.08 -41.64 22.77
C LEU A 183 30.47 -41.13 23.14
N LYS A 184 31.51 -41.68 22.52
CA LYS A 184 32.92 -41.33 22.78
C LYS A 184 33.71 -41.42 21.50
N THR A 185 34.58 -40.44 21.24
CA THR A 185 35.46 -40.48 20.07
C THR A 185 36.31 -41.75 20.06
N HIS A 186 36.26 -42.53 18.99
CA HIS A 186 36.96 -43.80 18.83
C HIS A 186 37.14 -44.19 17.35
N VAL A 187 38.05 -45.13 17.09
CA VAL A 187 38.14 -45.82 15.80
C VAL A 187 37.37 -47.13 15.88
N SER A 188 36.41 -47.35 14.99
CA SER A 188 35.59 -48.56 14.95
C SER A 188 36.44 -49.79 14.65
N SER A 189 36.07 -50.93 15.26
CA SER A 189 36.76 -52.21 15.04
C SER A 189 35.81 -53.37 15.35
N SER A 190 36.26 -54.60 15.10
CA SER A 190 35.54 -55.81 15.51
C SER A 190 35.28 -55.89 17.02
N SER A 191 36.12 -55.24 17.84
CA SER A 191 35.97 -55.15 19.30
C SER A 191 35.12 -53.96 19.75
N ILE A 192 34.81 -53.03 18.84
CA ILE A 192 33.93 -51.87 19.06
C ILE A 192 32.81 -51.85 17.99
N PRO A 193 31.98 -52.90 17.93
CA PRO A 193 30.81 -52.92 17.05
C PRO A 193 29.74 -51.93 17.53
N VAL A 194 28.76 -51.60 16.68
CA VAL A 194 27.60 -50.75 17.06
C VAL A 194 26.79 -51.28 18.24
N THR A 195 26.94 -52.56 18.59
CA THR A 195 26.30 -53.17 19.76
C THR A 195 27.02 -52.88 21.07
N ASN A 196 28.23 -52.31 21.02
CA ASN A 196 29.00 -51.93 22.21
C ASN A 196 28.45 -50.63 22.80
N THR A 197 27.64 -50.78 23.85
CA THR A 197 26.91 -49.69 24.52
C THR A 197 27.79 -48.66 25.23
N THR A 198 29.09 -48.93 25.38
CA THR A 198 30.05 -47.96 25.91
C THR A 198 30.35 -46.85 24.90
N TYR A 199 30.32 -47.19 23.61
CA TYR A 199 30.70 -46.31 22.50
C TYR A 199 29.50 -45.91 21.65
N TRP A 200 28.42 -46.68 21.69
CA TRP A 200 27.27 -46.52 20.81
C TRP A 200 25.96 -46.54 21.59
N GLN A 201 25.07 -45.61 21.28
CA GLN A 201 23.69 -45.65 21.75
C GLN A 201 22.77 -45.83 20.54
N LYS A 202 22.06 -46.96 20.49
CA LYS A 202 21.04 -47.20 19.48
C LYS A 202 19.89 -46.21 19.66
N PHE A 203 19.43 -45.58 18.57
CA PHE A 203 18.15 -44.88 18.59
C PHE A 203 17.03 -45.92 18.74
N ASN A 204 16.19 -45.81 19.76
CA ASN A 204 15.08 -46.73 20.02
C ASN A 204 14.21 -46.88 18.74
N THR A 205 13.59 -48.06 18.54
CA THR A 205 12.73 -48.40 17.38
C THR A 205 11.92 -47.21 16.88
N LEU A 206 12.37 -46.57 15.81
CA LEU A 206 11.83 -45.30 15.34
C LEU A 206 10.48 -45.54 14.63
N GLN A 207 9.38 -45.27 15.33
CA GLN A 207 8.20 -44.68 14.67
C GLN A 207 8.51 -43.21 14.34
N PRO A 208 7.85 -42.61 13.32
CA PRO A 208 8.37 -41.48 12.54
C PRO A 208 8.91 -40.35 13.40
N VAL A 209 10.08 -39.87 12.99
CA VAL A 209 10.95 -38.90 13.65
C VAL A 209 10.16 -37.70 14.18
N TYR A 210 9.79 -37.74 15.47
CA TYR A 210 9.60 -36.54 16.28
C TYR A 210 10.98 -36.09 16.74
N THR A 211 11.63 -35.21 15.98
CA THR A 211 12.79 -34.46 16.46
C THR A 211 12.32 -33.12 17.04
N PRO A 212 12.89 -32.65 18.17
CA PRO A 212 12.68 -31.28 18.67
C PRO A 212 13.26 -30.18 17.75
N LEU A 213 13.59 -30.50 16.48
CA LEU A 213 14.33 -29.67 15.53
C LEU A 213 13.56 -28.43 15.00
N ILE A 214 12.25 -28.32 15.25
CA ILE A 214 11.40 -27.28 14.64
C ILE A 214 11.19 -26.08 15.59
N MET A 215 11.61 -26.15 16.87
CA MET A 215 11.28 -25.12 17.88
C MET A 215 12.49 -24.31 18.37
N ALA A 216 13.20 -23.65 17.46
CA ALA A 216 14.06 -22.51 17.81
C ALA A 216 13.42 -21.21 17.31
N GLN A 217 13.51 -20.12 18.08
CA GLN A 217 13.08 -18.81 17.60
C GLN A 217 13.88 -18.48 16.33
N ASN A 218 13.18 -18.23 15.20
CA ASN A 218 13.74 -18.05 13.87
C ASN A 218 14.36 -19.31 13.22
N ALA A 219 13.91 -20.52 13.55
CA ALA A 219 14.37 -21.74 12.88
C ALA A 219 14.14 -21.67 11.35
N ILE A 220 15.23 -21.76 10.57
CA ILE A 220 15.20 -21.86 9.11
C ILE A 220 15.42 -23.33 8.73
N LEU A 221 14.42 -23.94 8.10
CA LEU A 221 14.53 -25.29 7.55
C LEU A 221 15.22 -25.22 6.18
N ARG A 222 16.51 -25.59 6.13
CA ARG A 222 17.27 -25.69 4.87
C ARG A 222 17.20 -27.12 4.34
N PHE A 223 16.49 -27.28 3.22
CA PHE A 223 16.37 -28.54 2.49
C PHE A 223 17.56 -28.71 1.52
N MET A 224 18.08 -29.93 1.35
CA MET A 224 18.97 -30.25 0.23
C MET A 224 18.19 -30.10 -1.09
N GLN A 225 18.86 -29.82 -2.22
CA GLN A 225 18.18 -29.77 -3.53
C GLN A 225 17.42 -31.08 -3.78
N GLY A 226 16.11 -30.97 -4.04
CA GLY A 226 15.22 -32.11 -4.28
C GLY A 226 14.46 -32.64 -3.06
N ASN A 227 14.76 -32.18 -1.84
CA ASN A 227 13.92 -32.51 -0.68
C ASN A 227 12.58 -31.76 -0.77
N GLN A 228 11.52 -32.44 -0.29
CA GLN A 228 10.17 -31.89 -0.22
C GLN A 228 9.57 -32.06 1.17
N LEU A 229 8.75 -31.10 1.58
CA LEU A 229 7.83 -31.24 2.71
C LEU A 229 6.45 -31.58 2.13
N LEU A 230 5.88 -32.72 2.51
CA LEU A 230 4.55 -33.14 2.06
C LEU A 230 3.57 -33.17 3.22
N ILE A 231 2.39 -32.60 3.01
CA ILE A 231 1.23 -32.77 3.88
C ILE A 231 0.39 -33.89 3.26
N MET A 232 0.25 -35.01 3.97
CA MET A 232 -0.42 -36.21 3.48
C MET A 232 -1.70 -36.50 4.27
N LYS A 233 -2.65 -37.18 3.63
CA LYS A 233 -3.81 -37.73 4.35
C LYS A 233 -3.39 -38.91 5.25
N PRO A 234 -4.23 -39.32 6.22
CA PRO A 234 -3.96 -40.50 7.05
C PRO A 234 -3.75 -41.81 6.30
N ASP A 235 -4.12 -41.87 5.02
CA ASP A 235 -3.89 -43.03 4.14
C ASP A 235 -2.42 -43.24 3.76
N GLY A 236 -1.54 -42.28 4.06
CA GLY A 236 -0.10 -42.35 3.77
C GLY A 236 0.25 -42.36 2.27
N LYS A 237 -0.72 -42.07 1.39
CA LYS A 237 -0.55 -42.13 -0.07
C LYS A 237 -0.98 -40.84 -0.75
N THR A 238 -2.03 -40.20 -0.25
CA THR A 238 -2.60 -39.00 -0.86
C THR A 238 -1.86 -37.76 -0.36
N ILE A 239 -1.26 -37.03 -1.28
CA ILE A 239 -0.69 -35.71 -1.02
C ILE A 239 -1.81 -34.67 -1.05
N VAL A 240 -1.89 -33.86 0.00
CA VAL A 240 -2.82 -32.73 0.11
C VAL A 240 -2.14 -31.45 -0.38
N ALA A 241 -0.90 -31.24 0.05
CA ALA A 241 -0.11 -30.07 -0.28
C ALA A 241 1.38 -30.38 -0.14
N GLY A 242 2.24 -29.56 -0.74
CA GLY A 242 3.67 -29.72 -0.58
C GLY A 242 4.47 -28.43 -0.75
N LEU A 243 5.70 -28.49 -0.25
CA LEU A 243 6.78 -27.54 -0.49
C LEU A 243 7.94 -28.28 -1.13
N VAL A 244 8.50 -27.76 -2.20
CA VAL A 244 9.65 -28.36 -2.90
C VAL A 244 10.56 -27.28 -3.48
N GLY A 245 11.83 -27.61 -3.71
CA GLY A 245 12.69 -26.76 -4.54
C GLY A 245 12.30 -26.90 -6.02
N GLY A 246 12.01 -25.79 -6.70
CA GLY A 246 11.67 -25.74 -8.12
C GLY A 246 10.80 -24.54 -8.47
N ASP A 247 10.34 -24.47 -9.72
CA ASP A 247 9.57 -23.32 -10.25
C ASP A 247 8.24 -23.10 -9.51
N ILE A 248 7.66 -24.17 -8.96
CA ILE A 248 6.44 -24.16 -8.14
C ILE A 248 6.81 -24.58 -6.71
N PRO A 249 7.24 -23.64 -5.85
CA PRO A 249 7.69 -23.94 -4.49
C PRO A 249 6.56 -24.36 -3.54
N PHE A 250 5.30 -24.05 -3.85
CA PHE A 250 4.13 -24.40 -3.05
C PHE A 250 2.95 -24.82 -3.93
N TRP A 251 2.30 -25.93 -3.56
CA TRP A 251 1.10 -26.42 -4.25
C TRP A 251 0.10 -27.13 -3.34
N VAL A 252 -1.17 -27.17 -3.74
CA VAL A 252 -2.28 -27.85 -3.04
C VAL A 252 -3.17 -28.59 -4.04
N GLY A 253 -3.65 -29.77 -3.65
CA GLY A 253 -4.67 -30.51 -4.39
C GLY A 253 -4.15 -31.12 -5.70
N GLY A 254 -3.02 -31.83 -5.62
CA GLY A 254 -2.41 -32.59 -6.72
C GLY A 254 -1.22 -33.42 -6.22
N GLU A 255 -0.92 -34.52 -6.90
CA GLU A 255 0.21 -35.41 -6.56
C GLU A 255 1.57 -34.76 -6.86
N THR A 256 1.59 -33.85 -7.83
CA THR A 256 2.78 -33.10 -8.24
C THR A 256 2.44 -31.61 -8.39
N PRO A 257 3.44 -30.71 -8.35
CA PRO A 257 3.20 -29.27 -8.53
C PRO A 257 2.48 -28.94 -9.84
N ASN A 258 2.79 -29.66 -10.93
CA ASN A 258 2.23 -29.41 -12.27
C ASN A 258 0.75 -29.80 -12.41
N ASN A 259 0.24 -30.71 -11.56
CA ASN A 259 -1.16 -31.14 -11.58
C ASN A 259 -1.92 -30.64 -10.34
N ALA A 260 -1.42 -29.58 -9.71
CA ALA A 260 -2.02 -29.04 -8.51
C ALA A 260 -3.24 -28.19 -8.83
N SER A 261 -4.29 -28.30 -8.01
CA SER A 261 -5.48 -27.45 -8.11
C SER A 261 -5.19 -25.99 -7.75
N VAL A 262 -4.20 -25.74 -6.89
CA VAL A 262 -3.71 -24.43 -6.49
C VAL A 262 -2.19 -24.45 -6.45
N TYR A 263 -1.53 -23.43 -7.00
CA TYR A 263 -0.09 -23.27 -6.83
C TYR A 263 0.37 -21.81 -6.91
N PHE A 264 1.56 -21.54 -6.36
CA PHE A 264 2.29 -20.29 -6.52
C PHE A 264 3.66 -20.58 -7.12
N GLY A 265 3.97 -19.94 -8.25
CA GLY A 265 5.24 -20.04 -8.93
C GLY A 265 6.23 -18.97 -8.48
N MET A 266 7.53 -19.26 -8.57
CA MET A 266 8.60 -18.35 -8.16
C MET A 266 8.71 -17.09 -9.04
N ALA A 267 8.22 -17.16 -10.27
CA ALA A 267 8.19 -16.04 -11.20
C ALA A 267 7.00 -15.09 -10.93
N GLY A 268 6.20 -15.35 -9.89
CA GLY A 268 5.03 -14.56 -9.52
C GLY A 268 3.74 -15.01 -10.20
N ASN A 269 3.78 -16.05 -11.04
CA ASN A 269 2.60 -16.70 -11.62
C ASN A 269 1.89 -17.62 -10.63
N GLY A 270 0.65 -18.02 -10.94
CA GLY A 270 -0.08 -18.97 -10.10
C GLY A 270 -1.45 -19.33 -10.64
N GLN A 271 -2.08 -20.28 -9.97
CA GLN A 271 -3.43 -20.69 -10.30
C GLN A 271 -4.26 -21.12 -9.10
N LEU A 272 -5.57 -21.07 -9.27
CA LEU A 272 -6.59 -21.57 -8.35
C LEU A 272 -7.62 -22.40 -9.12
N ALA A 273 -8.36 -23.22 -8.39
CA ALA A 273 -9.48 -24.00 -8.91
C ALA A 273 -9.15 -24.79 -10.18
N HIS A 274 -7.96 -25.43 -10.22
CA HIS A 274 -7.51 -26.26 -11.32
C HIS A 274 -7.35 -25.49 -12.65
N GLY A 275 -6.76 -24.30 -12.57
CA GLY A 275 -6.47 -23.45 -13.74
C GLY A 275 -7.62 -22.51 -14.13
N ASN A 276 -8.83 -22.71 -13.58
CA ASN A 276 -9.99 -21.87 -13.87
C ASN A 276 -9.78 -20.40 -13.49
N ILE A 277 -8.88 -20.11 -12.55
CA ILE A 277 -8.37 -18.77 -12.25
C ILE A 277 -6.86 -18.89 -12.28
N SER A 278 -6.18 -18.12 -13.11
CA SER A 278 -4.73 -18.14 -13.22
C SER A 278 -4.17 -16.77 -13.53
N TRP A 279 -2.92 -16.52 -13.17
CA TRP A 279 -2.22 -15.31 -13.55
C TRP A 279 -0.80 -15.59 -14.02
N ASN A 280 -0.33 -14.78 -14.96
CA ASN A 280 1.03 -14.86 -15.49
C ASN A 280 1.99 -13.97 -14.69
N GLU A 281 3.27 -14.00 -15.06
CA GLU A 281 4.35 -13.21 -14.44
C GLU A 281 4.15 -11.70 -14.60
N ALA A 282 3.42 -11.26 -15.63
CA ALA A 282 3.06 -9.85 -15.85
C ALA A 282 1.88 -9.38 -14.98
N GLY A 283 1.23 -10.28 -14.24
CA GLY A 283 0.05 -10.00 -13.44
C GLY A 283 -1.26 -10.02 -14.23
N ASP A 284 -1.26 -10.48 -15.48
CA ASP A 284 -2.49 -10.67 -16.24
C ASP A 284 -3.27 -11.84 -15.66
N LEU A 285 -4.57 -11.63 -15.41
CA LEU A 285 -5.45 -12.58 -14.74
C LEU A 285 -6.42 -13.20 -15.75
N THR A 286 -6.40 -14.52 -15.87
CA THR A 286 -7.30 -15.33 -16.70
C THR A 286 -8.33 -16.02 -15.80
N CYS A 287 -9.60 -16.00 -16.21
CA CYS A 287 -10.65 -16.79 -15.58
C CYS A 287 -11.49 -17.51 -16.64
N GLU A 288 -11.45 -18.85 -16.66
CA GLU A 288 -12.03 -19.66 -17.75
C GLU A 288 -13.49 -20.04 -17.51
N ARG A 289 -13.95 -20.04 -16.25
CA ARG A 289 -15.29 -20.52 -15.86
C ARG A 289 -16.12 -19.53 -15.03
N GLY A 290 -15.58 -18.35 -14.75
CA GLY A 290 -16.27 -17.32 -13.99
C GLY A 290 -16.04 -15.95 -14.59
N ILE A 291 -17.12 -15.23 -14.91
CA ILE A 291 -17.07 -13.79 -15.09
C ILE A 291 -16.53 -13.24 -13.76
N PHE A 292 -15.47 -12.42 -13.76
CA PHE A 292 -15.25 -11.49 -12.66
C PHE A 292 -16.48 -10.58 -12.56
N LYS A 293 -17.54 -11.06 -11.90
CA LYS A 293 -18.62 -10.21 -11.42
C LYS A 293 -17.97 -9.42 -10.31
N VAL A 294 -17.58 -8.19 -10.62
CA VAL A 294 -17.28 -7.02 -9.77
C VAL A 294 -15.99 -6.33 -10.22
N GLY A 295 -16.15 -5.16 -10.85
CA GLY A 295 -15.30 -4.01 -10.52
C GLY A 295 -13.85 -4.02 -10.99
N ILE A 296 -13.55 -4.59 -12.15
CA ILE A 296 -12.34 -4.14 -12.89
C ILE A 296 -12.53 -2.64 -13.08
N LYS A 297 -11.62 -1.85 -12.50
CA LYS A 297 -11.46 -0.38 -12.61
C LYS A 297 -12.40 0.22 -13.65
N LYS A 298 -13.29 1.14 -13.28
CA LYS A 298 -14.09 1.93 -14.23
C LYS A 298 -13.14 2.77 -15.10
N ILE A 299 -12.51 2.13 -16.08
CA ILE A 299 -11.64 2.74 -17.06
C ILE A 299 -12.60 3.30 -18.10
N TYR A 300 -12.68 4.62 -18.13
CA TYR A 300 -13.44 5.32 -19.14
C TYR A 300 -12.56 5.51 -20.37
N ARG A 301 -13.01 4.98 -21.51
CA ARG A 301 -12.42 5.31 -22.79
C ARG A 301 -12.86 6.71 -23.20
N LYS A 302 -11.91 7.60 -23.43
CA LYS A 302 -12.21 8.92 -24.00
C LYS A 302 -12.49 8.78 -25.50
N VAL A 303 -13.65 9.23 -25.94
CA VAL A 303 -14.06 9.23 -27.36
C VAL A 303 -14.25 10.66 -27.81
N SER A 304 -13.55 11.04 -28.87
CA SER A 304 -13.68 12.36 -29.49
C SER A 304 -14.79 12.32 -30.53
N LEU A 305 -15.91 12.99 -30.29
CA LEU A 305 -17.06 12.96 -31.22
C LEU A 305 -16.73 13.59 -32.58
N ASP A 306 -15.91 14.65 -32.61
CA ASP A 306 -15.49 15.32 -33.86
C ASP A 306 -14.78 14.38 -34.86
N LYS A 307 -14.34 13.19 -34.44
CA LYS A 307 -13.71 12.20 -35.32
C LYS A 307 -14.71 11.33 -36.12
N TYR A 308 -16.01 11.41 -35.84
CA TYR A 308 -16.99 10.40 -36.28
C TYR A 308 -18.30 10.99 -36.82
N THR A 309 -18.30 11.77 -37.89
CA THR A 309 -19.54 12.44 -38.38
C THR A 309 -20.42 11.56 -39.27
N SER A 310 -19.88 10.50 -39.88
CA SER A 310 -20.62 9.58 -40.78
C SER A 310 -20.44 8.09 -40.49
N GLU A 311 -19.39 7.71 -39.76
CA GLU A 311 -19.09 6.32 -39.43
C GLU A 311 -19.48 6.02 -37.98
N SER A 312 -20.39 5.06 -37.80
CA SER A 312 -20.75 4.57 -36.47
C SER A 312 -19.52 3.97 -35.78
N PHE A 313 -19.22 4.37 -34.55
CA PHE A 313 -18.20 3.67 -33.76
C PHE A 313 -18.84 2.59 -32.90
N LYS A 314 -18.18 1.43 -32.84
CA LYS A 314 -18.61 0.26 -32.07
C LYS A 314 -18.00 0.28 -30.68
N ALA A 315 -18.81 -0.02 -29.66
CA ALA A 315 -18.30 -0.22 -28.30
C ALA A 315 -17.42 -1.47 -28.25
N ASP A 316 -16.16 -1.29 -27.86
CA ASP A 316 -15.15 -2.34 -27.79
C ASP A 316 -15.21 -3.08 -26.46
N LEU A 317 -15.38 -4.40 -26.52
CA LEU A 317 -15.49 -5.27 -25.34
C LEU A 317 -14.14 -5.63 -24.72
N THR A 318 -13.04 -5.43 -25.45
CA THR A 318 -11.69 -5.86 -25.02
C THR A 318 -11.07 -4.92 -23.99
N THR A 319 -11.54 -3.67 -23.93
CA THR A 319 -10.95 -2.60 -23.10
C THR A 319 -11.92 -2.01 -22.07
N GLY A 320 -13.14 -2.56 -21.98
CA GLY A 320 -14.19 -2.13 -21.06
C GLY A 320 -15.31 -1.32 -21.72
N LEU A 321 -16.49 -1.37 -21.12
CA LEU A 321 -17.73 -0.82 -21.68
C LEU A 321 -18.08 0.59 -21.17
N ASN A 322 -17.15 1.31 -20.55
CA ASN A 322 -17.39 2.64 -20.00
C ASN A 322 -16.75 3.72 -20.89
N PHE A 323 -17.50 4.78 -21.19
CA PHE A 323 -17.08 5.78 -22.17
C PHE A 323 -17.22 7.20 -21.63
N VAL A 324 -16.29 8.07 -22.02
CA VAL A 324 -16.35 9.52 -21.81
C VAL A 324 -16.28 10.20 -23.17
N PHE A 325 -17.35 10.89 -23.55
CA PHE A 325 -17.47 11.59 -24.82
C PHE A 325 -17.10 13.07 -24.67
N THR A 326 -16.29 13.59 -25.58
CA THR A 326 -15.97 15.02 -25.64
C THR A 326 -17.12 15.83 -26.22
N LYS A 327 -17.08 17.15 -26.00
CA LYS A 327 -17.94 18.10 -26.71
C LYS A 327 -17.76 17.95 -28.22
N ASN A 328 -18.85 18.11 -28.96
CA ASN A 328 -18.89 18.20 -30.42
C ASN A 328 -18.81 19.67 -30.83
N THR A 329 -17.90 20.00 -31.75
CA THR A 329 -17.67 21.36 -32.25
C THR A 329 -18.71 21.82 -33.26
N GLY A 330 -19.23 20.90 -34.08
CA GLY A 330 -20.19 21.17 -35.15
C GLY A 330 -21.67 21.03 -34.74
N ASN A 331 -21.94 20.40 -33.58
CA ASN A 331 -23.29 20.04 -33.12
C ASN A 331 -24.04 19.07 -34.08
N ASP A 332 -23.29 18.36 -34.92
CA ASP A 332 -23.79 17.33 -35.83
C ASP A 332 -24.31 16.07 -35.10
N THR A 333 -25.05 15.22 -35.81
CA THR A 333 -25.54 13.94 -35.28
C THR A 333 -24.49 12.84 -35.41
N HIS A 334 -24.23 12.11 -34.33
CA HIS A 334 -23.28 10.99 -34.28
C HIS A 334 -23.99 9.66 -34.04
N TYR A 335 -23.37 8.56 -34.46
CA TYR A 335 -23.91 7.20 -34.32
C TYR A 335 -22.96 6.29 -33.54
N MET A 336 -23.52 5.51 -32.63
CA MET A 336 -22.81 4.52 -31.82
C MET A 336 -23.55 3.19 -31.83
N THR A 337 -22.80 2.10 -31.81
CA THR A 337 -23.40 0.75 -31.78
C THR A 337 -22.87 -0.05 -30.59
N LEU A 338 -23.80 -0.65 -29.83
CA LEU A 338 -23.51 -1.54 -28.71
C LEU A 338 -23.52 -3.01 -29.13
N PRO A 339 -22.61 -3.83 -28.56
CA PRO A 339 -22.56 -5.25 -28.82
C PRO A 339 -23.78 -5.96 -28.24
N THR A 340 -24.09 -7.13 -28.82
CA THR A 340 -25.27 -7.93 -28.48
C THR A 340 -24.92 -9.38 -28.10
N SER A 341 -23.64 -9.66 -27.76
CA SER A 341 -23.22 -11.01 -27.33
C SER A 341 -23.86 -11.39 -26.00
N THR A 342 -24.35 -12.63 -25.87
CA THR A 342 -24.89 -13.18 -24.61
C THR A 342 -23.88 -13.21 -23.46
N ASP A 343 -22.59 -13.12 -23.76
CA ASP A 343 -21.52 -13.06 -22.75
C ASP A 343 -21.58 -11.77 -21.90
N LEU A 344 -22.37 -10.78 -22.34
CA LEU A 344 -22.54 -9.50 -21.65
C LEU A 344 -23.58 -9.56 -20.53
N ASP A 345 -24.20 -10.70 -20.26
CA ASP A 345 -25.19 -10.80 -19.18
C ASP A 345 -24.61 -10.34 -17.83
N GLY A 346 -25.30 -9.38 -17.20
CA GLY A 346 -24.86 -8.81 -15.93
C GLY A 346 -23.85 -7.67 -16.03
N PHE A 347 -23.43 -7.25 -17.23
CA PHE A 347 -22.55 -6.10 -17.38
C PHE A 347 -23.28 -4.77 -17.21
N ASP A 348 -22.64 -3.82 -16.53
CA ASP A 348 -23.06 -2.42 -16.47
C ASP A 348 -22.13 -1.56 -17.32
N SER A 349 -22.72 -0.65 -18.09
CA SER A 349 -22.04 0.30 -18.95
C SER A 349 -22.44 1.72 -18.59
N GLU A 350 -21.45 2.54 -18.25
CA GLU A 350 -21.61 3.94 -17.93
C GLU A 350 -20.99 4.82 -19.02
N MET A 351 -21.81 5.69 -19.59
CA MET A 351 -21.42 6.62 -20.64
C MET A 351 -21.64 8.05 -20.15
N ILE A 352 -20.59 8.86 -20.20
CA ILE A 352 -20.60 10.25 -19.74
C ILE A 352 -20.41 11.16 -20.95
N PHE A 353 -21.30 12.13 -21.11
CA PHE A 353 -21.26 13.10 -22.21
C PHE A 353 -20.94 14.48 -21.65
N TYR A 354 -19.78 15.05 -22.05
CA TYR A 354 -19.35 16.37 -21.59
C TYR A 354 -19.72 17.48 -22.56
N GLY A 355 -20.13 18.64 -22.02
CA GLY A 355 -20.51 19.81 -22.80
C GLY A 355 -21.83 19.59 -23.55
N ASN A 356 -21.97 20.21 -24.72
CA ASN A 356 -23.03 19.90 -25.68
C ASN A 356 -22.46 18.88 -26.69
N PRO A 357 -22.78 17.58 -26.60
CA PRO A 357 -22.29 16.57 -27.53
C PRO A 357 -22.97 16.62 -28.91
N GLY A 358 -23.98 17.47 -29.11
CA GLY A 358 -24.90 17.32 -30.24
C GLY A 358 -25.82 16.12 -30.04
N ALA A 359 -26.51 15.69 -31.10
CA ALA A 359 -27.34 14.49 -31.01
C ALA A 359 -26.47 13.23 -31.15
N VAL A 360 -26.56 12.28 -30.21
CA VAL A 360 -25.91 10.96 -30.34
C VAL A 360 -26.97 9.87 -30.38
N MET A 361 -27.00 9.12 -31.48
CA MET A 361 -27.90 8.00 -31.70
C MET A 361 -27.19 6.69 -31.37
N ILE A 362 -27.71 5.94 -30.41
CA ILE A 362 -27.14 4.68 -29.95
C ILE A 362 -28.07 3.52 -30.36
N SER A 363 -27.52 2.54 -31.06
CA SER A 363 -28.19 1.31 -31.54
C SER A 363 -27.48 0.05 -31.04
N GLY A 364 -28.10 -1.12 -31.19
CA GLY A 364 -27.43 -2.42 -31.03
C GLY A 364 -26.99 -3.00 -32.37
N GLU A 365 -25.92 -3.80 -32.40
CA GLU A 365 -25.30 -4.30 -33.64
C GLU A 365 -26.22 -5.09 -34.57
N ASN A 366 -27.17 -5.85 -34.02
CA ASN A 366 -28.04 -6.73 -34.80
C ASN A 366 -29.48 -6.81 -34.24
N GLY A 367 -29.84 -5.93 -33.30
CA GLY A 367 -31.13 -5.96 -32.61
C GLY A 367 -32.14 -4.97 -33.19
N THR A 368 -33.36 -5.43 -33.50
CA THR A 368 -34.46 -4.52 -33.89
C THR A 368 -34.94 -3.65 -32.72
N TYR A 369 -34.87 -4.19 -31.49
CA TYR A 369 -35.20 -3.47 -30.24
C TYR A 369 -34.26 -3.89 -29.11
N PRO A 370 -32.99 -3.45 -29.14
CA PRO A 370 -31.97 -3.92 -28.23
C PRO A 370 -32.04 -3.27 -26.84
N PHE A 371 -32.96 -2.32 -26.63
CA PHE A 371 -33.05 -1.57 -25.38
C PHE A 371 -34.36 -1.80 -24.64
N MET A 372 -34.28 -1.78 -23.32
CA MET A 372 -35.43 -1.84 -22.41
C MET A 372 -35.51 -0.56 -21.57
N TYR A 373 -36.67 0.08 -21.57
CA TYR A 373 -36.98 1.27 -20.75
C TYR A 373 -38.29 1.05 -20.00
N ASN A 374 -38.25 0.97 -18.67
CA ASN A 374 -39.44 0.75 -17.82
C ASN A 374 -40.37 -0.37 -18.35
N GLY A 375 -39.80 -1.49 -18.82
CA GLY A 375 -40.55 -2.63 -19.37
C GLY A 375 -40.97 -2.50 -20.83
N MET A 376 -40.70 -1.38 -21.50
CA MET A 376 -41.00 -1.14 -22.91
C MET A 376 -39.77 -1.37 -23.79
N ARG A 377 -39.97 -1.94 -24.99
CA ARG A 377 -38.90 -2.20 -25.96
C ARG A 377 -38.63 -0.99 -26.84
N VAL A 378 -37.36 -0.64 -26.97
CA VAL A 378 -36.92 0.58 -27.67
C VAL A 378 -35.86 0.24 -28.71
N LYS A 379 -35.98 0.83 -29.91
CA LYS A 379 -35.07 0.59 -31.03
C LYS A 379 -33.74 1.35 -30.88
N GLN A 380 -33.78 2.60 -30.44
CA GLN A 380 -32.59 3.45 -30.28
C GLN A 380 -32.65 4.32 -29.02
N ILE A 381 -31.49 4.70 -28.50
CA ILE A 381 -31.36 5.77 -27.50
C ILE A 381 -30.86 7.01 -28.21
N LYS A 382 -31.55 8.14 -28.01
CA LYS A 382 -31.11 9.45 -28.45
C LYS A 382 -30.62 10.24 -27.25
N ILE A 383 -29.33 10.56 -27.25
CA ILE A 383 -28.75 11.56 -26.36
C ILE A 383 -28.95 12.91 -27.05
N GLY A 384 -29.85 13.73 -26.51
CA GLY A 384 -30.03 15.12 -26.90
C GLY A 384 -28.94 16.02 -26.31
N SER A 385 -29.11 17.34 -26.44
CA SER A 385 -28.09 18.32 -26.03
C SER A 385 -27.71 18.26 -24.54
N PHE A 386 -28.58 17.74 -23.67
CA PHE A 386 -28.29 17.54 -22.25
C PHE A 386 -29.04 16.33 -21.69
N PRO A 387 -28.33 15.19 -21.56
CA PRO A 387 -28.03 14.65 -20.24
C PRO A 387 -26.54 14.30 -20.12
N ARG A 388 -26.02 14.30 -18.90
CA ARG A 388 -24.57 14.09 -18.66
C ARG A 388 -24.18 12.62 -18.54
N ARG A 389 -25.15 11.71 -18.33
CA ARG A 389 -24.88 10.29 -18.06
C ARG A 389 -25.96 9.40 -18.66
N LEU A 390 -25.54 8.34 -19.33
CA LEU A 390 -26.37 7.19 -19.67
C LEU A 390 -25.83 5.98 -18.91
N HIS A 391 -26.71 5.28 -18.21
CA HIS A 391 -26.37 4.05 -17.51
C HIS A 391 -27.19 2.90 -18.06
N LEU A 392 -26.49 1.88 -18.57
CA LEU A 392 -27.08 0.70 -19.18
C LEU A 392 -26.66 -0.55 -18.42
N SER A 393 -27.55 -1.54 -18.38
CA SER A 393 -27.28 -2.86 -17.82
C SER A 393 -27.68 -3.94 -18.81
N ALA A 394 -26.74 -4.79 -19.24
CA ALA A 394 -27.00 -5.87 -20.17
C ALA A 394 -27.64 -7.06 -19.43
N ARG A 395 -28.72 -7.60 -20.01
CA ARG A 395 -29.44 -8.76 -19.48
C ARG A 395 -29.81 -9.71 -20.60
N ILE A 396 -29.71 -11.00 -20.36
CA ILE A 396 -30.28 -12.01 -21.26
C ILE A 396 -31.81 -11.92 -21.23
N SER A 397 -32.39 -11.91 -22.42
CA SER A 397 -33.82 -11.98 -22.66
C SER A 397 -34.12 -13.15 -23.58
N ASN A 398 -35.20 -13.86 -23.26
CA ASN A 398 -35.65 -15.03 -24.02
C ASN A 398 -36.77 -14.58 -24.95
N ASP A 399 -36.52 -14.60 -26.26
CA ASP A 399 -37.60 -14.42 -27.22
C ASP A 399 -38.50 -15.68 -27.27
N ILE A 400 -39.78 -15.46 -27.56
CA ILE A 400 -40.73 -16.55 -27.81
C ILE A 400 -40.29 -17.25 -29.11
N GLY A 401 -39.49 -18.30 -28.97
CA GLY A 401 -38.80 -18.96 -30.10
C GLY A 401 -37.43 -19.57 -29.74
N GLY A 402 -36.90 -19.31 -28.54
CA GLY A 402 -35.75 -20.05 -27.98
C GLY A 402 -34.36 -19.50 -28.29
N SER A 403 -34.25 -18.35 -28.96
CA SER A 403 -32.98 -17.65 -29.12
C SER A 403 -32.76 -16.66 -27.98
N ASN A 404 -31.68 -16.85 -27.22
CA ASN A 404 -31.26 -15.89 -26.21
C ASN A 404 -30.62 -14.69 -26.91
N ARG A 405 -31.00 -13.48 -26.51
CA ARG A 405 -30.34 -12.24 -26.94
C ARG A 405 -30.06 -11.36 -25.74
N ILE A 406 -29.13 -10.41 -25.91
CA ILE A 406 -28.95 -9.32 -24.94
C ILE A 406 -29.92 -8.18 -25.20
N GLU A 407 -30.53 -7.73 -24.11
CA GLU A 407 -31.24 -6.46 -24.02
C GLU A 407 -30.47 -5.54 -23.06
N TRP A 408 -30.28 -4.29 -23.46
CA TRP A 408 -29.65 -3.23 -22.67
C TRP A 408 -30.73 -2.43 -21.93
N TRP A 409 -30.79 -2.62 -20.63
CA TRP A 409 -31.73 -1.94 -19.75
C TRP A 409 -31.20 -0.57 -19.37
N ILE A 410 -31.99 0.47 -19.66
CA ILE A 410 -31.67 1.81 -19.21
C ILE A 410 -31.97 1.88 -17.71
N VAL A 411 -30.94 2.17 -16.92
CA VAL A 411 -31.03 2.13 -15.45
C VAL A 411 -31.49 3.48 -14.92
N ASN A 412 -30.95 4.59 -15.45
CA ASN A 412 -31.32 5.94 -15.05
C ASN A 412 -32.57 6.44 -15.81
N THR A 413 -33.68 5.72 -15.71
CA THR A 413 -34.89 5.96 -16.51
C THR A 413 -35.55 7.33 -16.25
N SER A 414 -35.30 7.96 -15.10
CA SER A 414 -35.72 9.34 -14.80
C SER A 414 -35.13 10.39 -15.74
N ASP A 415 -34.02 10.07 -16.40
CA ASP A 415 -33.29 11.01 -17.24
C ASP A 415 -33.72 10.93 -18.71
N PHE A 416 -34.76 10.16 -19.01
CA PHE A 416 -35.16 9.80 -20.36
C PHE A 416 -36.70 9.78 -20.52
N THR A 417 -37.18 9.97 -21.74
CA THR A 417 -38.59 9.92 -22.15
C THR A 417 -38.76 9.06 -23.38
N LEU A 418 -39.83 8.27 -23.42
CA LEU A 418 -40.21 7.51 -24.61
C LEU A 418 -40.75 8.43 -25.71
N GLN A 419 -40.31 8.20 -26.93
CA GLN A 419 -40.72 8.95 -28.10
C GLN A 419 -41.05 8.02 -29.28
N GLY A 420 -41.94 8.48 -30.17
CA GLY A 420 -42.26 7.76 -31.41
C GLY A 420 -42.80 6.34 -31.21
N LYS A 421 -43.95 6.20 -30.55
CA LYS A 421 -44.65 4.91 -30.40
C LYS A 421 -44.95 4.31 -31.76
N ILE A 422 -44.49 3.07 -32.00
CA ILE A 422 -44.58 2.42 -33.32
C ILE A 422 -45.74 1.41 -33.37
N SER A 423 -46.11 0.81 -32.23
CA SER A 423 -47.16 -0.21 -32.20
C SER A 423 -47.97 -0.20 -30.91
N SER A 424 -49.14 -0.82 -30.97
CA SER A 424 -49.99 -1.09 -29.80
C SER A 424 -49.33 -2.02 -28.79
N SER A 425 -48.39 -2.85 -29.23
CA SER A 425 -47.69 -3.88 -28.43
C SER A 425 -46.50 -3.37 -27.62
N GLY A 426 -46.34 -2.05 -27.46
CA GLY A 426 -45.34 -1.47 -26.56
C GLY A 426 -43.93 -1.27 -27.11
N TYR A 427 -43.80 -1.05 -28.43
CA TYR A 427 -42.52 -0.79 -29.11
C TYR A 427 -42.37 0.69 -29.50
N TYR A 428 -41.16 1.23 -29.33
CA TYR A 428 -40.84 2.65 -29.54
C TYR A 428 -39.62 2.84 -30.45
N ASN A 429 -39.66 3.92 -31.25
CA ASN A 429 -38.58 4.29 -32.17
C ASN A 429 -37.33 4.70 -31.41
N TYR A 430 -37.50 5.56 -30.41
CA TYR A 430 -36.39 5.95 -29.57
C TYR A 430 -36.85 6.37 -28.19
N VAL A 431 -35.92 6.30 -27.26
CA VAL A 431 -36.01 6.99 -25.98
C VAL A 431 -35.06 8.17 -26.06
N GLU A 432 -35.55 9.35 -25.71
CA GLU A 432 -34.78 10.59 -25.76
C GLU A 432 -34.53 11.08 -24.35
N SER A 433 -33.29 11.48 -24.12
CA SER A 433 -32.90 12.12 -22.87
C SER A 433 -33.72 13.37 -22.54
N GLN A 434 -34.11 13.52 -21.29
CA GLN A 434 -34.79 14.70 -20.77
C GLN A 434 -33.81 15.86 -20.58
N TYR A 435 -34.27 17.05 -20.97
CA TYR A 435 -33.58 18.29 -20.66
C TYR A 435 -33.80 18.67 -19.19
N TYR A 436 -32.76 18.52 -18.36
CA TYR A 436 -32.73 19.14 -17.04
C TYR A 436 -32.17 20.56 -17.18
N ASN A 437 -33.03 21.56 -16.97
CA ASN A 437 -32.59 22.88 -16.52
C ASN A 437 -32.00 22.72 -15.11
N SER A 438 -30.74 22.31 -14.99
CA SER A 438 -29.99 22.60 -13.78
C SER A 438 -29.69 24.10 -13.78
N LEU A 439 -30.39 24.84 -12.92
CA LEU A 439 -29.99 26.17 -12.45
C LEU A 439 -28.52 26.20 -12.01
#